data_AF-A0A661MGT7-F1
#
_entry.id   AF-A0A661MGT7-F1
#
_cell.length_a   1.000
_cell.length_b   1.000
_cell.length_c   1.000
_cell.angle_alpha   90.00
_cell.angle_beta   90.00
_cell.angle_gamma   90.00
#
_symmetry.space_group_name_H-M   'P 1'
#
loop_
_entity.id
_entity.type
_entity.pdbx_description
1 polymer ?
#
loop_
_entity_poly.entity_id
_entity_poly.type
_entity_poly.pdbx_seq_one_letter_code
_entity_poly.pdbx_strand_id
1 'polypeptide(L)'
;QERLQRFVEARSAAVGDQVGILRLVLSEQFLLALPKDGSARLSSCVQKTRNFVRTCLREGQDAGQFRADIDANALAVVVMGTIQMLALSTAKSRRRATEAQAVRDGLVALLQPPVRSRSKSRKKSV
;
A
#
# COMPACT_ATOMS: atom_id res chain seq x y z
N GLN A 1 -3.10 -12.58 5.05
CA GLN A 1 -4.06 -11.45 5.08
C GLN A 1 -3.93 -10.59 6.34
N GLU A 2 -3.93 -11.19 7.54
CA GLU A 2 -3.91 -10.45 8.81
C GLU A 2 -2.70 -9.51 9.00
N ARG A 3 -1.48 -9.90 8.57
CA ARG A 3 -0.28 -9.02 8.67
C ARG A 3 -0.36 -7.78 7.77
N LEU A 4 -0.87 -7.89 6.54
CA LEU A 4 -0.99 -6.74 5.64
C LEU A 4 -2.09 -5.79 6.12
N GLN A 5 -3.24 -6.33 6.58
CA GLN A 5 -4.28 -5.52 7.20
C GLN A 5 -3.76 -4.82 8.46
N ARG A 6 -3.14 -5.56 9.39
CA ARG A 6 -2.51 -4.95 10.58
C ARG A 6 -1.42 -3.95 10.23
N PHE A 7 -0.66 -4.15 9.16
CA PHE A 7 0.32 -3.16 8.70
C PHE A 7 -0.34 -1.93 8.12
N VAL A 8 -1.32 -2.08 7.22
CA VAL A 8 -2.05 -0.95 6.64
C VAL A 8 -2.79 -0.21 7.74
N GLU A 9 -3.33 -0.90 8.73
CA GLU A 9 -4.02 -0.35 9.89
C GLU A 9 -3.05 0.36 10.85
N ALA A 10 -1.95 -0.29 11.24
CA ALA A 10 -0.90 0.32 12.08
C ALA A 10 -0.25 1.52 11.39
N ARG A 11 -0.03 1.46 10.07
CA ARG A 11 0.50 2.59 9.31
C ARG A 11 -0.53 3.68 9.13
N SER A 12 -1.81 3.36 8.92
CA SER A 12 -2.86 4.37 8.83
C SER A 12 -3.19 5.00 10.19
N ALA A 13 -3.07 4.26 11.29
CA ALA A 13 -3.24 4.75 12.66
C ALA A 13 -2.03 5.59 13.11
N ALA A 14 -0.81 5.12 12.86
CA ALA A 14 0.41 5.90 13.09
C ALA A 14 0.48 7.14 12.19
N VAL A 15 -0.01 7.05 10.95
CA VAL A 15 -0.21 8.21 10.10
C VAL A 15 -1.33 9.08 10.65
N GLY A 16 -2.41 8.54 11.23
CA GLY A 16 -3.48 9.32 11.86
C GLY A 16 -2.98 10.30 12.93
N ASP A 17 -2.04 9.87 13.78
CA ASP A 17 -1.46 10.70 14.85
C ASP A 17 -0.24 11.51 14.40
N GLN A 18 0.41 11.15 13.29
CA GLN A 18 1.61 11.81 12.77
C GLN A 18 1.49 12.25 11.30
N VAL A 19 0.27 12.56 10.82
CA VAL A 19 -0.01 12.95 9.41
C VAL A 19 0.92 14.07 8.97
N GLY A 20 1.20 15.02 9.87
CA GLY A 20 2.12 16.13 9.61
C GLY A 20 3.53 15.69 9.23
N ILE A 21 4.06 14.65 9.89
CA ILE A 21 5.39 14.11 9.60
C ILE A 21 5.39 13.46 8.23
N LEU A 22 4.38 12.65 7.88
CA LEU A 22 4.34 12.01 6.57
C LEU A 22 4.24 13.04 5.42
N ARG A 23 3.52 14.15 5.64
CA ARG A 23 3.45 15.26 4.67
C ARG A 23 4.78 15.98 4.49
N LEU A 24 5.53 16.17 5.57
CA LEU A 24 6.89 16.74 5.51
C LEU A 24 7.84 15.80 4.76
N VAL A 25 7.72 14.49 4.98
CA VAL A 25 8.53 13.46 4.28
C VAL A 25 8.27 13.45 2.77
N LEU A 26 7.04 13.75 2.35
CA LEU A 26 6.67 13.85 0.93
C LEU A 26 7.00 15.22 0.31
N SER A 27 7.42 16.19 1.11
CA SER A 27 7.79 17.52 0.62
C SER A 27 9.24 17.52 0.13
N GLU A 28 9.42 17.73 -1.17
CA GLU A 28 10.74 17.92 -1.78
C GLU A 28 11.50 19.09 -1.13
N GLN A 29 10.79 20.17 -0.79
CA GLN A 29 11.37 21.34 -0.13
C GLN A 29 11.90 21.00 1.28
N PHE A 30 11.21 20.10 1.99
CA PHE A 30 11.68 19.65 3.30
C PHE A 30 12.92 18.75 3.17
N LEU A 31 12.97 17.88 2.15
CA LEU A 31 14.16 17.07 1.86
C LEU A 31 15.38 17.93 1.53
N LEU A 32 15.18 19.02 0.76
CA LEU A 32 16.24 19.96 0.40
C LEU A 32 16.71 20.82 1.59
N ALA A 33 15.83 21.07 2.56
CA ALA A 33 16.14 21.83 3.77
C ALA A 33 16.83 20.99 4.87
N LEU A 34 16.85 19.66 4.76
CA LEU A 34 17.46 18.78 5.74
C LEU A 34 18.99 18.72 5.57
N PRO A 35 19.76 18.63 6.67
CA PRO A 35 21.16 18.19 6.61
C PRO A 35 21.27 16.82 5.93
N LYS A 36 22.40 16.54 5.26
CA LYS A 36 22.63 15.30 4.49
C LYS A 36 22.34 14.02 5.32
N ASP A 37 22.68 14.02 6.60
CA ASP A 37 22.41 12.89 7.49
C ASP A 37 20.92 12.69 7.78
N GLY A 38 20.16 13.80 7.82
CA GLY A 38 18.71 13.80 7.99
C GLY A 38 17.98 13.23 6.78
N SER A 39 18.37 13.65 5.57
CA SER A 39 17.81 13.10 4.33
C SER A 39 18.16 11.62 4.15
N ALA A 40 19.40 11.21 4.44
CA ALA A 40 19.82 9.81 4.39
C ALA A 40 19.02 8.91 5.35
N ARG A 41 18.81 9.36 6.60
CA ARG A 41 17.97 8.65 7.58
C ARG A 41 16.54 8.49 7.09
N LEU A 42 15.99 9.55 6.51
CA LEU A 42 14.63 9.53 6.00
C LEU A 42 14.48 8.57 4.80
N SER A 43 15.40 8.64 3.83
CA SER A 43 15.44 7.70 2.71
C SER A 43 15.56 6.24 3.18
N SER A 44 16.36 5.96 4.20
CA SER A 44 16.45 4.61 4.79
C SER A 44 15.12 4.16 5.41
N CYS A 45 14.40 5.05 6.10
CA CYS A 45 13.07 4.75 6.65
C CYS A 45 12.05 4.41 5.55
N VAL A 46 12.03 5.20 4.46
CA VAL A 46 11.19 4.94 3.29
C VAL A 46 11.56 3.59 2.65
N GLN A 47 12.84 3.28 2.52
CA GLN A 47 13.30 2.02 1.94
C GLN A 47 12.91 0.81 2.80
N LYS A 48 13.00 0.91 4.13
CA LYS A 48 12.52 -0.12 5.06
C LYS A 48 11.02 -0.37 4.90
N THR A 49 10.24 0.71 4.77
CA THR A 49 8.78 0.64 4.53
C THR A 49 8.48 -0.08 3.21
N ARG A 50 9.19 0.28 2.14
CA ARG A 50 9.05 -0.36 0.82
C ARG A 50 9.39 -1.85 0.87
N ASN A 51 10.49 -2.20 1.52
CA ASN A 51 10.93 -3.59 1.66
C ASN A 51 9.91 -4.43 2.45
N PHE A 52 9.33 -3.86 3.52
CA PHE A 52 8.28 -4.51 4.28
C PHE A 52 7.05 -4.80 3.41
N VAL A 53 6.52 -3.79 2.72
CA VAL A 53 5.33 -3.93 1.85
C VAL A 53 5.56 -5.01 0.80
N ARG A 54 6.72 -4.97 0.13
CA ARG A 54 7.09 -5.98 -0.87
C ARG A 54 7.12 -7.39 -0.29
N THR A 55 7.67 -7.55 0.91
CA THR A 55 7.77 -8.86 1.57
C THR A 55 6.37 -9.42 1.85
N CYS A 56 5.47 -8.60 2.40
CA CYS A 56 4.08 -9.03 2.63
C CYS A 56 3.33 -9.38 1.35
N LEU A 57 3.59 -8.64 0.25
CA LEU A 57 2.99 -8.95 -1.05
C LEU A 57 3.48 -10.29 -1.59
N ARG A 58 4.79 -10.55 -1.53
CA ARG A 58 5.36 -11.84 -1.93
C ARG A 58 4.82 -12.99 -1.11
N GLU A 59 4.83 -12.87 0.23
CA GLU A 59 4.27 -13.89 1.12
C GLU A 59 2.79 -14.18 0.78
N GLY A 60 2.00 -13.15 0.47
CA GLY A 60 0.60 -13.33 0.08
C GLY A 60 0.41 -13.93 -1.31
N GLN A 61 1.32 -13.67 -2.26
CA GLN A 61 1.35 -14.30 -3.57
C GLN A 61 1.73 -15.79 -3.47
N ASP A 62 2.78 -16.10 -2.70
CA ASP A 62 3.24 -17.47 -2.46
C ASP A 62 2.15 -18.31 -1.77
N ALA A 63 1.36 -17.69 -0.88
CA ALA A 63 0.22 -18.32 -0.23
C ALA A 63 -1.06 -18.37 -1.10
N GLY A 64 -1.02 -17.86 -2.34
CA GLY A 64 -2.18 -17.79 -3.24
C GLY A 64 -3.30 -16.84 -2.78
N GLN A 65 -3.03 -15.99 -1.78
CA GLN A 65 -3.99 -15.03 -1.21
C GLN A 65 -4.06 -13.75 -2.03
N PHE A 66 -2.98 -13.40 -2.73
CA PHE A 66 -2.91 -12.26 -3.62
C PHE A 66 -2.68 -12.70 -5.05
N ARG A 67 -3.09 -11.84 -5.98
CA ARG A 67 -2.86 -12.01 -7.40
C ARG A 67 -1.36 -12.11 -7.68
N ALA A 68 -0.97 -13.13 -8.45
CA ALA A 68 0.42 -13.40 -8.83
C ALA A 68 0.72 -13.03 -10.29
N ASP A 69 -0.28 -12.49 -11.02
CA ASP A 69 -0.14 -12.01 -12.40
C ASP A 69 0.53 -10.64 -12.50
N ILE A 70 0.76 -9.96 -11.38
CA ILE A 70 1.51 -8.70 -11.29
C ILE A 70 2.69 -8.87 -10.33
N ASP A 71 3.87 -8.37 -10.71
CA ASP A 71 5.06 -8.40 -9.87
C ASP A 71 4.85 -7.65 -8.52
N ALA A 72 5.40 -8.24 -7.44
CA ALA A 72 5.28 -7.68 -6.10
C ALA A 72 5.86 -6.26 -5.96
N ASN A 73 6.91 -5.91 -6.72
CA ASN A 73 7.47 -4.55 -6.69
C ASN A 73 6.51 -3.54 -7.35
N ALA A 74 5.84 -3.92 -8.42
CA ALA A 74 4.83 -3.07 -9.07
C ALA A 74 3.62 -2.88 -8.15
N LEU A 75 3.11 -3.95 -7.54
CA LEU A 75 2.03 -3.86 -6.54
C LEU A 75 2.44 -3.01 -5.33
N ALA A 76 3.70 -3.07 -4.89
CA ALA A 76 4.18 -2.25 -3.79
C ALA A 76 4.09 -0.75 -4.09
N VAL A 77 4.32 -0.32 -5.34
CA VAL A 77 4.15 1.08 -5.75
C VAL A 77 2.69 1.51 -5.64
N VAL A 78 1.75 0.68 -6.10
CA VAL A 78 0.32 0.95 -6.00
C VAL A 78 -0.11 1.07 -4.54
N VAL A 79 0.28 0.12 -3.68
CA VAL A 79 -0.03 0.14 -2.24
C VAL A 79 0.52 1.41 -1.58
N MET A 80 1.79 1.74 -1.83
CA MET A 80 2.41 2.91 -1.21
C MET A 80 1.80 4.22 -1.71
N GLY A 81 1.48 4.34 -3.01
CA GLY A 81 0.82 5.52 -3.57
C GLY A 81 -0.55 5.76 -2.94
N THR A 82 -1.33 4.69 -2.76
CA THR A 82 -2.63 4.75 -2.07
C THR A 82 -2.48 5.24 -0.61
N ILE A 83 -1.49 4.71 0.12
CA ILE A 83 -1.21 5.13 1.51
C ILE A 83 -0.78 6.61 1.55
N GLN A 84 0.04 7.06 0.60
CA GLN A 84 0.46 8.46 0.51
C GLN A 84 -0.74 9.38 0.25
N MET A 85 -1.65 9.02 -0.65
CA MET A 85 -2.85 9.82 -0.92
C MET A 85 -3.75 9.94 0.30
N LEU A 86 -3.92 8.87 1.09
CA LEU A 86 -4.65 8.92 2.36
C LEU A 86 -4.01 9.88 3.37
N ALA A 87 -2.68 9.95 3.41
CA ALA A 87 -1.97 10.86 4.29
C ALA A 87 -2.05 12.33 3.84
N LEU A 88 -2.20 12.58 2.55
CA LEU A 88 -2.42 13.92 2.01
C LEU A 88 -3.86 14.41 2.23
N SER A 89 -4.83 13.53 2.51
CA SER A 89 -6.23 13.91 2.76
C SER A 89 -6.35 14.94 3.88
N THR A 90 -6.99 16.07 3.57
CA THR A 90 -7.26 17.18 4.51
C THR A 90 -8.61 17.05 5.20
N ALA A 91 -9.35 15.94 4.98
CA ALA A 91 -10.67 15.72 5.55
C ALA A 91 -10.67 15.74 7.09
N LYS A 92 -11.80 16.16 7.69
CA LYS A 92 -12.04 16.08 9.14
C LYS A 92 -11.88 14.64 9.65
N SER A 93 -11.39 14.45 10.88
CA SER A 93 -10.98 13.15 11.44
C SER A 93 -11.98 12.00 11.20
N ARG A 94 -13.29 12.21 11.48
CA ARG A 94 -14.32 11.18 11.26
C ARG A 94 -14.50 10.80 9.78
N ARG A 95 -14.46 11.77 8.87
CA ARG A 95 -14.58 11.54 7.42
C ARG A 95 -13.33 10.85 6.86
N ARG A 96 -12.16 11.19 7.40
CA ARG A 96 -10.88 10.55 7.06
C ARG A 96 -10.85 9.07 7.43
N ALA A 97 -11.42 8.69 8.58
CA ALA A 97 -11.50 7.29 8.98
C ALA A 97 -12.37 6.46 8.03
N THR A 98 -13.54 6.97 7.64
CA THR A 98 -14.43 6.31 6.68
C THR A 98 -13.79 6.18 5.29
N GLU A 99 -13.14 7.26 4.81
CA GLU A 99 -12.42 7.26 3.54
C GLU A 99 -11.25 6.26 3.56
N ALA A 100 -10.46 6.24 4.64
CA ALA A 100 -9.37 5.29 4.81
C ALA A 100 -9.88 3.85 4.79
N GLN A 101 -11.02 3.56 5.43
CA GLN A 101 -11.60 2.21 5.41
C GLN A 101 -12.02 1.80 4.00
N ALA A 102 -12.76 2.65 3.28
CA ALA A 102 -13.19 2.34 1.91
C ALA A 102 -12.00 2.11 0.97
N VAL A 103 -10.93 2.90 1.11
CA VAL A 103 -9.70 2.73 0.34
C VAL A 103 -8.98 1.43 0.68
N ARG A 104 -8.95 1.02 1.95
CA ARG A 104 -8.40 -0.29 2.34
C ARG A 104 -9.17 -1.44 1.70
N ASP A 105 -10.50 -1.39 1.74
CA ASP A 105 -11.35 -2.44 1.18
C ASP A 105 -11.14 -2.54 -0.35
N GLY A 106 -11.08 -1.40 -1.04
CA GLY A 106 -10.77 -1.34 -2.46
C GLY A 106 -9.37 -1.88 -2.79
N LEU A 107 -8.36 -1.55 -1.99
CA LEU A 107 -7.01 -2.08 -2.16
C LEU A 107 -6.96 -3.59 -1.98
N VAL A 108 -7.65 -4.13 -0.97
CA VAL A 108 -7.75 -5.58 -0.77
C VAL A 108 -8.40 -6.24 -1.97
N ALA A 109 -9.50 -5.68 -2.50
CA ALA A 109 -10.17 -6.20 -3.68
C ALA A 109 -9.24 -6.22 -4.92
N LEU A 110 -8.44 -5.16 -5.14
CA LEU A 110 -7.48 -5.08 -6.24
C LEU A 110 -6.33 -6.10 -6.13
N LEU A 111 -5.99 -6.49 -4.91
CA LEU A 111 -4.97 -7.50 -4.63
C LEU A 111 -5.50 -8.92 -4.73
N GLN A 112 -6.82 -9.14 -4.73
CA GLN A 112 -7.39 -10.49 -4.85
C GLN A 112 -7.00 -11.13 -6.19
N PRO A 113 -6.78 -12.46 -6.21
CA PRO A 113 -6.57 -13.19 -7.44
C PRO A 113 -7.73 -12.94 -8.43
N PRO A 114 -7.44 -12.83 -9.75
CA PRO A 114 -8.50 -12.66 -10.73
C PRO A 114 -9.47 -13.84 -10.66
N VAL A 115 -10.77 -13.55 -10.68
CA VAL A 115 -11.81 -14.58 -10.77
C VAL A 115 -11.57 -15.34 -12.07
N ARG A 116 -11.15 -16.62 -11.96
CA ARG A 116 -10.99 -17.48 -13.13
C ARG A 116 -12.35 -17.61 -13.80
N SER A 117 -12.55 -16.94 -14.93
CA SER A 117 -13.71 -17.25 -15.76
C SER A 117 -13.53 -18.69 -16.23
N ARG A 118 -14.49 -19.56 -15.89
CA ARG A 118 -14.54 -20.92 -16.42
C ARG A 118 -14.76 -20.78 -17.93
N SER A 119 -13.67 -20.80 -18.69
CA SER A 119 -13.72 -21.03 -20.14
C SER A 119 -14.43 -22.36 -20.35
N LYS A 120 -15.69 -22.30 -20.81
CA LYS A 120 -16.41 -23.49 -21.28
C LYS A 120 -15.66 -24.00 -22.50
N SER A 121 -14.85 -25.04 -22.31
CA SER A 121 -14.34 -25.87 -23.39
C SER A 121 -15.53 -26.38 -24.20
N ARG A 122 -15.85 -25.68 -25.29
CA ARG A 122 -16.82 -26.11 -26.28
C ARG A 122 -16.17 -27.29 -27.00
N LYS A 123 -16.47 -28.52 -26.56
CA LYS A 123 -16.22 -29.74 -27.32
C LYS A 123 -16.83 -29.54 -28.71
N LYS A 124 -15.99 -29.34 -29.73
CA LYS A 124 -16.39 -29.61 -31.11
C LYS A 124 -16.27 -31.13 -31.29
N SER A 125 -17.40 -31.80 -31.22
CA SER A 125 -17.57 -33.09 -31.89
C SER A 125 -17.75 -32.78 -33.37
N VAL A 126 -16.83 -33.29 -34.21
CA VAL A 126 -17.04 -33.61 -35.61
C VAL A 126 -16.40 -34.96 -35.83
#